data_AF-A0A2H3FS61-F1
#
_entry.id   AF-A0A2H3FS61-F1
#
_cell.length_a   1.000
_cell.length_b   1.000
_cell.length_c   1.000
_cell.angle_alpha   90.00
_cell.angle_beta   90.00
_cell.angle_gamma   90.00
#
_symmetry.space_group_name_H-M   'P 1'
#
loop_
_entity.id
_entity.type
_entity.pdbx_description
1 polymer ?
#
loop_
_entity_poly.entity_id
_entity_poly.type
_entity_poly.pdbx_seq_one_letter_code
_entity_poly.pdbx_strand_id
1 'polypeptide(L)'
;MAEKTFQTQGNAESLSELLRSVARIQHIAVHRDIVDLDKVNELLSSADEFVRLFNTPVYENAVKPLRKNIEAVLLTMNRNAASAQKEADKKLADIEAQRERLRRKEEETMCYLKENLNGLRYSIELGIFTAMVQAKEVLPDIGLANQYCEHRS
;
A
#
# COMPACT_ATOMS: atom_id res chain seq x y z
N MET A 1 52.44 11.93 -44.66
CA MET A 1 50.96 11.77 -44.70
C MET A 1 50.62 10.67 -43.73
N ALA A 2 49.93 10.99 -42.63
CA ALA A 2 49.45 10.01 -41.67
C ALA A 2 47.94 10.19 -41.58
N GLU A 3 47.20 9.28 -42.20
CA GLU A 3 45.75 9.18 -42.07
C GLU A 3 45.42 8.82 -40.63
N LYS A 4 44.80 9.77 -39.93
CA LYS A 4 44.23 9.56 -38.60
C LYS A 4 42.81 9.05 -38.84
N THR A 5 42.64 7.74 -38.78
CA THR A 5 41.33 7.07 -38.84
C THR A 5 40.48 7.57 -37.67
N PHE A 6 39.52 8.45 -37.97
CA PHE A 6 38.47 8.83 -37.04
C PHE A 6 37.61 7.59 -36.76
N GLN A 7 37.61 7.14 -35.51
CA GLN A 7 36.64 6.16 -35.03
C GLN A 7 35.23 6.74 -35.24
N THR A 8 34.55 6.25 -36.28
CA THR A 8 33.39 6.90 -36.90
C THR A 8 32.06 6.25 -36.49
N GLN A 9 32.10 5.01 -35.99
CA GLN A 9 30.90 4.24 -35.67
C GLN A 9 30.19 4.72 -34.40
N GLY A 10 30.92 4.91 -33.30
CA GLY A 10 30.33 5.35 -32.02
C GLY A 10 29.80 6.80 -32.04
N ASN A 11 30.43 7.67 -32.83
CA ASN A 11 30.00 9.07 -32.96
C ASN A 11 28.74 9.22 -33.83
N ALA A 12 28.57 8.34 -34.83
CA ALA A 12 27.39 8.37 -35.70
C ALA A 12 26.13 7.85 -35.00
N GLU A 13 26.25 6.78 -34.19
CA GLU A 13 25.15 6.29 -33.35
C GLU A 13 24.75 7.33 -32.29
N SER A 14 25.72 7.91 -31.58
CA SER A 14 25.49 8.97 -30.59
C SER A 14 24.78 10.19 -31.21
N LEU A 15 25.19 10.65 -32.40
CA LEU A 15 24.52 11.76 -33.09
C LEU A 15 23.07 11.44 -33.48
N SER A 16 22.81 10.21 -33.92
CA SER A 16 21.47 9.74 -34.30
C SER A 16 20.51 9.72 -33.09
N GLU A 17 20.97 9.18 -31.96
CA GLU A 17 20.18 9.13 -30.71
C GLU A 17 19.80 10.53 -30.23
N LEU A 18 20.76 11.43 -30.34
CA LEU A 18 20.66 12.79 -29.87
C LEU A 18 19.73 13.64 -30.76
N LEU A 19 19.78 13.48 -32.09
CA LEU A 19 18.79 14.06 -33.00
C LEU A 19 17.37 13.52 -32.76
N ARG A 20 17.25 12.20 -32.49
CA ARG A 20 15.97 11.57 -32.15
C ARG A 20 15.41 12.10 -30.82
N SER A 21 16.29 12.40 -29.86
CA SER A 21 15.95 13.04 -28.59
C SER A 21 15.41 14.46 -28.82
N VAL A 22 16.08 15.28 -29.62
CA VAL A 22 15.60 16.65 -29.96
C VAL A 22 14.25 16.62 -30.67
N ALA A 23 14.04 15.72 -31.63
CA ALA A 23 12.75 15.57 -32.31
C ALA A 23 11.62 15.21 -31.34
N ARG A 24 11.91 14.40 -30.31
CA ARG A 24 10.96 14.09 -29.23
C ARG A 24 10.64 15.31 -28.37
N ILE A 25 11.63 16.15 -28.01
CA ILE A 25 11.37 17.41 -27.28
C ILE A 25 10.35 18.25 -28.05
N GLN A 26 10.60 18.45 -29.34
CA GLN A 26 9.77 19.29 -30.18
C GLN A 26 8.36 18.70 -30.32
N HIS A 27 8.24 17.39 -30.47
CA HIS A 27 6.96 16.70 -30.52
C HIS A 27 6.16 16.90 -29.23
N ILE A 28 6.76 16.65 -28.06
CA ILE A 28 6.14 16.85 -26.74
C ILE A 28 5.72 18.31 -26.55
N ALA A 29 6.58 19.27 -26.92
CA ALA A 29 6.30 20.69 -26.77
C ALA A 29 5.09 21.15 -27.61
N VAL A 30 4.94 20.60 -28.82
CA VAL A 30 3.83 20.93 -29.73
C VAL A 30 2.54 20.22 -29.32
N HIS A 31 2.61 18.96 -28.91
CA HIS A 31 1.43 18.12 -28.70
C HIS A 31 1.01 18.00 -27.22
N ARG A 32 1.80 18.54 -26.29
CA ARG A 32 1.58 18.44 -24.84
C ARG A 32 1.34 17.01 -24.36
N ASP A 33 2.09 16.08 -24.94
CA ASP A 33 1.99 14.68 -24.53
C ASP A 33 2.37 14.51 -23.06
N ILE A 34 1.79 13.47 -22.44
CA ILE A 34 2.15 13.08 -21.07
C ILE A 34 3.64 12.81 -21.02
N VAL A 35 4.33 13.58 -20.18
CA VAL A 35 5.79 13.54 -20.10
C VAL A 35 6.20 12.51 -19.06
N ASP A 36 6.82 11.43 -19.52
CA ASP A 36 7.44 10.41 -18.67
C ASP A 36 8.68 11.02 -17.99
N LEU A 37 8.65 11.12 -16.66
CA LEU A 37 9.66 11.82 -15.85
C LEU A 37 11.06 11.22 -15.98
N ASP A 38 11.17 9.90 -16.12
CA ASP A 38 12.45 9.23 -16.32
C ASP A 38 13.04 9.61 -17.69
N LYS A 39 12.17 9.69 -18.70
CA LYS A 39 12.55 10.14 -20.04
C LYS A 39 12.88 11.64 -20.08
N VAL A 40 12.35 12.47 -19.18
CA VAL A 40 12.71 13.89 -19.11
C VAL A 40 14.17 14.08 -18.73
N ASN A 41 14.68 13.30 -17.78
CA ASN A 41 16.09 13.40 -17.37
C ASN A 41 17.04 12.96 -18.49
N GLU A 42 16.69 11.88 -19.20
CA GLU A 42 17.43 11.41 -20.37
C GLU A 42 17.43 12.50 -21.48
N LEU A 43 16.25 13.07 -21.76
CA LEU A 43 16.05 14.13 -22.74
C LEU A 43 16.88 15.39 -22.44
N LEU A 44 16.90 15.82 -21.18
CA LEU A 44 17.71 16.95 -20.73
C LEU A 44 19.22 16.67 -20.83
N SER A 45 19.63 15.44 -20.56
CA SER A 45 21.03 15.03 -20.68
C SER A 45 21.48 15.02 -22.14
N SER A 46 20.67 14.44 -23.04
CA SER A 46 20.94 14.49 -24.48
C SER A 46 20.95 15.92 -25.03
N ALA A 47 20.08 16.80 -24.53
CA ALA A 47 20.05 18.19 -24.95
C ALA A 47 21.32 18.95 -24.51
N ASP A 48 21.81 18.71 -23.29
CA ASP A 48 23.08 19.29 -22.81
C ASP A 48 24.27 18.80 -23.65
N GLU A 49 24.29 17.51 -23.97
CA GLU A 49 25.33 16.91 -24.82
C GLU A 49 25.29 17.47 -26.25
N PHE A 50 24.10 17.69 -26.81
CA PHE A 50 23.93 18.35 -28.11
C PHE A 50 24.48 19.76 -28.10
N VAL A 51 24.11 20.56 -27.10
CA VAL A 51 24.60 21.93 -26.97
C VAL A 51 26.12 21.97 -26.88
N ARG A 52 26.73 21.07 -26.10
CA ARG A 52 28.20 20.97 -25.98
C ARG A 52 28.86 20.62 -27.31
N LEU A 53 28.24 19.75 -28.10
CA LEU A 53 28.78 19.30 -29.39
C LEU A 53 28.82 20.43 -30.43
N PHE A 54 27.84 21.33 -30.40
CA PHE A 54 27.81 22.52 -31.26
C PHE A 54 28.62 23.71 -30.69
N ASN A 55 28.90 23.71 -29.38
CA ASN A 55 29.72 24.68 -28.66
C ASN A 55 29.35 26.15 -28.96
N THR A 56 28.04 26.44 -29.10
CA THR A 56 27.55 27.80 -29.34
C THR A 56 26.86 28.37 -28.09
N PRO A 57 27.17 29.61 -27.67
CA PRO A 57 26.56 30.23 -26.48
C PRO A 57 25.03 30.39 -26.57
N VAL A 58 24.48 30.49 -27.77
CA VAL A 58 23.05 30.72 -28.01
C VAL A 58 22.21 29.53 -27.53
N TYR A 59 22.60 28.30 -27.90
CA TYR A 59 21.87 27.10 -27.47
C TYR A 59 22.06 26.79 -25.98
N GLU A 60 23.23 27.10 -25.43
CA GLU A 60 23.51 26.94 -24.00
C GLU A 60 22.62 27.85 -23.14
N ASN A 61 22.44 29.10 -23.58
CA ASN A 61 21.54 30.05 -22.93
C ASN A 61 20.06 29.66 -23.05
N ALA A 62 19.68 28.89 -24.07
CA ALA A 62 18.32 28.40 -24.24
C ALA A 62 18.02 27.16 -23.38
N VAL A 63 18.97 26.22 -23.24
CA VAL A 63 18.78 24.96 -22.51
C VAL A 63 18.92 25.13 -20.99
N LYS A 64 19.81 26.01 -20.51
CA LYS A 64 20.03 26.23 -19.07
C LYS A 64 18.75 26.58 -18.29
N PRO A 65 17.92 27.55 -18.71
CA PRO A 65 16.67 27.87 -18.01
C PRO A 65 15.66 26.72 -18.02
N LEU A 66 15.56 25.99 -19.14
CA LEU A 66 14.66 24.85 -19.29
C LEU A 66 15.01 23.75 -18.29
N ARG A 67 16.30 23.42 -18.18
CA ARG A 67 16.82 22.45 -17.21
C ARG A 67 16.48 22.84 -15.78
N LYS A 68 16.80 24.08 -15.39
CA LYS A 68 16.54 24.59 -14.04
C LYS A 68 15.05 24.51 -13.67
N ASN A 69 14.16 24.85 -14.62
CA ASN A 69 12.72 24.79 -14.39
C ASN A 69 12.23 23.35 -14.22
N ILE A 70 12.69 22.44 -15.07
CA ILE A 70 12.33 21.03 -14.98
C ILE A 70 12.84 20.41 -13.67
N GLU A 71 14.09 20.65 -13.29
CA GLU A 71 14.66 20.16 -12.02
C GLU A 71 13.84 20.67 -10.82
N ALA A 72 13.40 21.93 -10.83
CA ALA A 72 12.55 22.48 -9.77
C ALA A 72 11.17 21.81 -9.71
N VAL A 73 10.57 21.51 -10.86
CA VAL A 73 9.30 20.77 -10.96
C VAL A 73 9.46 19.35 -10.43
N LEU A 74 10.52 18.64 -10.84
CA LEU A 74 10.83 17.29 -10.37
C LEU A 74 11.01 17.23 -8.85
N LEU A 75 11.75 18.18 -8.27
CA LEU A 75 11.94 18.28 -6.82
C LEU A 75 10.62 18.49 -6.07
N THR A 76 9.75 19.35 -6.60
CA THR A 76 8.44 19.64 -6.01
C THR A 76 7.53 18.41 -6.10
N MET A 77 7.51 17.74 -7.24
CA MET A 77 6.75 16.52 -7.44
C MET A 77 7.19 15.41 -6.49
N ASN A 78 8.49 15.18 -6.35
CA ASN A 78 9.03 14.16 -5.43
C ASN A 78 8.66 14.44 -3.97
N ARG A 79 8.71 15.71 -3.54
CA ARG A 79 8.25 16.10 -2.20
C ARG A 79 6.77 15.85 -2.00
N ASN A 80 5.94 16.20 -2.98
CA ASN A 80 4.50 15.99 -2.93
C ASN A 80 4.16 14.49 -2.89
N ALA A 81 4.83 13.68 -3.71
CA ALA A 81 4.67 12.22 -3.71
C ALA A 81 5.04 11.62 -2.35
N ALA A 82 6.18 12.01 -1.77
CA ALA A 82 6.59 11.55 -0.45
C ALA A 82 5.60 11.98 0.65
N SER A 83 5.07 13.20 0.57
CA SER A 83 4.05 13.68 1.51
C SER A 83 2.74 12.92 1.37
N ALA A 84 2.29 12.63 0.14
CA ALA A 84 1.10 11.84 -0.12
C ALA A 84 1.25 10.40 0.39
N GLN A 85 2.42 9.79 0.18
CA GLN A 85 2.72 8.46 0.71
C GLN A 85 2.65 8.44 2.24
N LYS A 86 3.28 9.42 2.91
CA LYS A 86 3.25 9.51 4.37
C LYS A 86 1.83 9.66 4.93
N GLU A 87 0.99 10.46 4.28
CA GLU A 87 -0.42 10.60 4.66
C GLU A 87 -1.20 9.31 4.44
N ALA A 88 -0.93 8.59 3.35
CA ALA A 88 -1.53 7.28 3.09
C ALA A 88 -1.13 6.26 4.16
N ASP A 89 0.15 6.17 4.51
CA ASP A 89 0.66 5.26 5.53
C ASP A 89 0.01 5.53 6.90
N LYS A 90 -0.15 6.82 7.26
CA LYS A 90 -0.84 7.22 8.48
C LYS A 90 -2.29 6.75 8.48
N LYS A 91 -3.02 6.97 7.38
CA LYS A 91 -4.42 6.53 7.27
C LYS A 91 -4.55 5.02 7.34
N LEU A 92 -3.61 4.28 6.75
CA LEU A 92 -3.59 2.82 6.84
C LEU A 92 -3.35 2.35 8.28
N ALA A 93 -2.44 2.99 9.01
CA ALA A 93 -2.22 2.68 10.42
C ALA A 93 -3.47 2.96 11.28
N ASP A 94 -4.18 4.06 11.01
CA ASP A 94 -5.44 4.37 11.70
C ASP A 94 -6.54 3.34 11.41
N ILE A 95 -6.66 2.89 10.15
CA ILE A 95 -7.59 1.81 9.76
C ILE A 95 -7.26 0.52 10.49
N GLU A 96 -5.98 0.15 10.58
CA GLU A 96 -5.57 -1.07 11.25
C GLU A 96 -5.87 -1.01 12.76
N ALA A 97 -5.62 0.14 13.40
CA ALA A 97 -6.00 0.35 14.79
C ALA A 97 -7.52 0.27 15.02
N GLN A 98 -8.33 0.74 14.07
CA GLN A 98 -9.80 0.61 14.13
C GLN A 98 -10.26 -0.85 13.96
N ARG A 99 -9.65 -1.59 13.03
CA ARG A 99 -9.94 -3.02 12.83
C ARG A 99 -9.67 -3.83 14.09
N GLU A 100 -8.54 -3.60 14.72
CA GLU A 100 -8.16 -4.29 15.94
C GLU A 100 -9.11 -3.96 17.12
N ARG A 101 -9.56 -2.70 17.22
CA ARG A 101 -10.60 -2.32 18.21
C ARG A 101 -11.93 -3.02 17.95
N LEU A 102 -12.34 -3.13 16.68
CA LEU A 102 -13.59 -3.80 16.31
C LEU A 102 -13.51 -5.29 16.62
N ARG A 103 -12.40 -5.94 16.26
CA ARG A 103 -12.16 -7.36 16.57
C ARG A 103 -12.29 -7.65 18.06
N ARG A 104 -11.68 -6.81 18.92
CA ARG A 104 -11.81 -6.95 20.38
C ARG A 104 -13.26 -6.83 20.86
N LYS A 105 -14.02 -5.87 20.32
CA LYS A 105 -15.45 -5.73 20.65
C LYS A 105 -16.28 -6.94 20.20
N GLU A 106 -15.95 -7.51 19.03
CA GLU A 106 -16.60 -8.74 18.55
C GLU A 106 -16.30 -9.91 19.49
N GLU A 107 -15.04 -10.09 19.87
CA GLU A 107 -14.62 -11.14 20.83
C GLU A 107 -15.31 -10.96 22.20
N GLU A 108 -15.36 -9.74 22.74
CA GLU A 108 -16.07 -9.43 23.99
C GLU A 108 -17.56 -9.76 23.90
N THR A 109 -18.21 -9.39 22.78
CA THR A 109 -19.64 -9.65 22.56
C THR A 109 -19.93 -11.16 22.49
N MET A 110 -19.06 -11.90 21.82
CA MET A 110 -19.17 -13.36 21.72
C MET A 110 -18.96 -14.05 23.07
N CYS A 111 -18.01 -13.59 23.87
CA CYS A 111 -17.80 -14.07 25.23
C CYS A 111 -19.03 -13.82 26.11
N TYR A 112 -19.56 -12.60 26.08
CA TYR A 112 -20.78 -12.23 26.82
C TYR A 112 -21.97 -13.11 26.44
N LEU A 113 -22.20 -13.34 25.14
CA LEU A 113 -23.27 -14.22 24.68
C LEU A 113 -23.08 -15.65 25.20
N LYS A 114 -21.86 -16.18 25.12
CA LYS A 114 -21.54 -17.54 25.59
C LYS A 114 -21.76 -17.69 27.09
N GLU A 115 -21.36 -16.71 27.89
CA GLU A 115 -21.57 -16.69 29.34
C GLU A 115 -23.06 -16.68 29.68
N ASN A 116 -23.84 -15.82 29.03
CA ASN A 116 -25.29 -15.76 29.21
C ASN A 116 -25.97 -17.08 28.86
N LEU A 117 -25.61 -17.70 27.72
CA LEU A 117 -26.16 -18.99 27.32
C LEU A 117 -25.81 -20.10 28.31
N ASN A 118 -24.59 -20.11 28.84
CA ASN A 118 -24.18 -21.05 29.88
C ASN A 118 -24.96 -20.84 31.19
N GLY A 119 -25.18 -19.59 31.60
CA GLY A 119 -25.98 -19.26 32.78
C GLY A 119 -27.43 -19.71 32.65
N LEU A 120 -28.04 -19.48 31.48
CA LEU A 120 -29.38 -19.98 31.16
C LEU A 120 -29.44 -21.51 31.21
N ARG A 121 -28.49 -22.19 30.58
CA ARG A 121 -28.42 -23.66 30.61
C ARG A 121 -28.33 -24.18 32.04
N TYR A 122 -27.44 -23.61 32.86
CA TYR A 122 -27.28 -24.00 34.26
C TYR A 122 -28.56 -23.80 35.07
N SER A 123 -29.26 -22.68 34.87
CA SER A 123 -30.53 -22.41 35.56
C SER A 123 -31.63 -23.41 35.15
N ILE A 124 -31.69 -23.80 33.88
CA ILE A 124 -32.63 -24.83 33.39
C ILE A 124 -32.29 -26.19 33.98
N GLU A 125 -31.02 -26.60 33.94
CA GLU A 125 -30.55 -27.86 34.51
C GLU A 125 -30.89 -27.95 36.01
N LEU A 126 -30.67 -26.88 36.76
CA LEU A 126 -31.01 -26.80 38.17
C LEU A 126 -32.53 -26.91 38.40
N GLY A 127 -33.34 -26.21 37.61
CA GLY A 127 -34.80 -26.28 37.69
C GLY A 127 -35.34 -27.68 37.43
N ILE A 128 -34.82 -28.37 36.40
CA ILE A 128 -35.17 -29.76 36.10
C ILE A 128 -34.77 -30.66 37.27
N PHE A 129 -33.54 -30.52 37.79
CA PHE A 129 -33.06 -31.32 38.91
C PHE A 129 -33.94 -31.16 40.15
N THR A 130 -34.28 -29.92 40.52
CA THR A 130 -35.19 -29.63 41.64
C THR A 130 -36.56 -30.26 41.44
N ALA A 131 -37.13 -30.18 40.24
CA ALA A 131 -38.41 -30.83 39.93
C ALA A 131 -38.35 -32.36 40.04
N MET A 132 -37.24 -32.98 39.61
CA MET A 132 -37.02 -34.43 39.75
C MET A 132 -36.93 -34.85 41.22
N VAL A 133 -36.24 -34.08 42.06
CA VAL A 133 -36.17 -34.34 43.51
C VAL A 133 -37.56 -34.27 44.14
N GLN A 134 -38.33 -33.23 43.84
CA GLN A 134 -39.71 -33.09 44.34
C GLN A 134 -40.61 -34.25 43.89
N ALA A 135 -40.51 -34.67 42.62
CA ALA A 135 -41.28 -35.80 42.12
C ALA A 135 -40.92 -37.11 42.85
N LYS A 136 -39.63 -37.33 43.16
CA LYS A 136 -39.17 -38.48 43.95
C LYS A 136 -39.75 -38.49 45.36
N GLU A 137 -39.83 -37.32 46.02
CA GLU A 137 -40.40 -37.20 47.37
C GLU A 137 -41.91 -37.50 47.40
N VAL A 138 -42.66 -37.13 46.36
CA VAL A 138 -44.11 -37.36 46.25
C VAL A 138 -44.45 -38.79 45.84
N LEU A 139 -43.53 -39.49 45.15
CA LEU A 139 -43.73 -40.85 44.62
C LEU A 139 -42.65 -41.83 45.14
N PRO A 140 -42.60 -42.09 46.47
CA PRO A 140 -41.53 -42.89 47.07
C PRO A 140 -41.51 -44.37 46.60
N ASP A 141 -42.64 -44.90 46.13
CA ASP A 141 -42.79 -46.31 45.73
C ASP A 141 -42.58 -46.59 44.23
N ILE A 142 -42.41 -45.56 43.39
CA ILE A 142 -42.03 -45.75 42.00
C ILE A 142 -40.51 -45.77 41.98
N GLY A 143 -39.92 -46.96 41.98
CA GLY A 143 -38.48 -47.21 42.10
C GLY A 143 -37.60 -46.48 41.07
N LEU A 144 -37.42 -45.17 41.23
CA LEU A 144 -36.33 -44.39 40.66
C LEU A 144 -35.09 -44.73 41.49
N ALA A 145 -34.59 -45.94 41.25
CA ALA A 145 -33.49 -46.55 41.97
C ALA A 145 -32.29 -45.60 42.03
N ASN A 146 -31.65 -45.58 43.20
CA ASN A 146 -30.42 -44.88 43.53
C ASN A 146 -29.23 -45.33 42.64
N GLN A 147 -29.22 -45.02 41.34
CA GLN A 147 -28.13 -45.39 40.44
C GLN A 147 -27.18 -44.24 40.08
N TYR A 148 -27.38 -43.03 40.64
CA TYR A 148 -26.54 -41.87 40.29
C TYR A 148 -25.92 -41.11 41.48
N CYS A 149 -25.93 -41.66 42.70
CA CYS A 149 -25.24 -41.03 43.84
C CYS A 149 -23.76 -41.41 43.97
N GLU A 150 -23.23 -42.33 43.17
CA GLU A 150 -21.80 -42.65 43.16
C GLU A 150 -21.14 -42.03 41.93
N HIS A 151 -20.66 -40.79 42.07
CA HIS A 151 -19.39 -40.29 41.51
C HIS A 151 -19.33 -38.76 41.63
N ARG A 152 -19.02 -38.29 42.85
CA ARG A 152 -18.25 -37.05 43.05
C ARG A 152 -17.52 -37.15 44.38
N SER A 153 -16.28 -37.64 44.31
CA SER A 153 -15.19 -37.32 45.24
C SER A 153 -14.16 -36.51 44.46
#